data_AF-A0A947BF36-F1
#
_entry.id   AF-A0A947BF36-F1
#
_cell.length_a   1.000
_cell.length_b   1.000
_cell.length_c   1.000
_cell.angle_alpha   90.00
_cell.angle_beta   90.00
_cell.angle_gamma   90.00
#
_symmetry.space_group_name_H-M   'P 1'
#
loop_
_entity.id
_entity.type
_entity.pdbx_description
1 polymer ?
#
loop_
_entity_poly.entity_id
_entity_poly.type
_entity_poly.pdbx_seq_one_letter_code
_entity_poly.pdbx_strand_id
1 'polypeptide(L)'
;EDETPATGGDAAATALPGFTPQLSLLVAYVLMAFCVAVLVFFLNHIPSSIRINKVLEGIGRRLLEAVRETYPVEDKFSDAVEPKGGKPLTAWDTGYVQLIDFEDLAEVARDCGCTFSLKVRTGDFVHRDMPFMDIEGCEPENIEKRVRECFTLGSTRTPEQDPQFLIDELVEIGLRALSPGINDPFTAITSLHWLGAATSEIGRRDLRKDICGENAEDCPVIPCPDDFDHYVKRGFGAIRSAVATSPIASEVMLDTLAKAAGPIKDERRQKVLKDEADKLAAQARLSLVGPDLEHFEAHHNEFNREFW
;
A
#
# COMPACT_ATOMS: atom_id res chain seq x y z
N GLU A 1 46.42 4.53 -90.38
CA GLU A 1 45.23 4.91 -89.60
C GLU A 1 44.16 3.90 -89.93
N ASP A 2 43.84 2.99 -89.00
CA ASP A 2 42.57 2.26 -88.99
C ASP A 2 42.50 1.43 -87.69
N GLU A 3 41.84 1.98 -86.68
CA GLU A 3 41.33 1.19 -85.54
C GLU A 3 39.80 1.26 -85.58
N THR A 4 39.25 0.23 -86.20
CA THR A 4 37.84 -0.16 -86.28
C THR A 4 37.24 -0.30 -84.87
N PRO A 5 35.97 0.11 -84.65
CA PRO A 5 35.40 0.29 -83.32
C PRO A 5 35.15 -1.04 -82.60
N ALA A 6 35.32 -1.01 -81.28
CA ALA A 6 34.99 -2.10 -80.37
C ALA A 6 33.56 -2.60 -80.64
N THR A 7 33.46 -3.86 -81.04
CA THR A 7 32.21 -4.58 -81.27
C THR A 7 31.31 -4.51 -80.04
N GLY A 8 30.07 -4.05 -80.23
CA GLY A 8 29.01 -3.96 -79.21
C GLY A 8 28.52 -5.28 -78.62
N GLY A 9 29.34 -6.33 -78.62
CA GLY A 9 29.07 -7.63 -77.98
C GLY A 9 29.46 -7.68 -76.50
N ASP A 10 30.51 -6.96 -76.09
CA ASP A 10 31.03 -7.04 -74.70
C ASP A 10 30.32 -6.09 -73.71
N ALA A 11 29.65 -5.05 -74.19
CA ALA A 11 28.86 -4.16 -73.33
C ALA A 11 27.49 -4.75 -72.94
N ALA A 12 27.04 -5.79 -73.65
CA ALA A 12 25.77 -6.48 -73.36
C ALA A 12 25.91 -7.59 -72.31
N ALA A 13 27.14 -7.96 -71.93
CA ALA A 13 27.40 -9.04 -70.98
C ALA A 13 27.37 -8.61 -69.49
N THR A 14 27.30 -7.31 -69.19
CA THR A 14 27.32 -6.79 -67.80
C THR A 14 25.98 -6.27 -67.29
N ALA A 15 24.90 -6.42 -68.06
CA ALA A 15 23.54 -6.08 -67.64
C ALA A 15 22.71 -7.35 -67.39
N LEU A 16 23.23 -8.29 -66.60
CA LEU A 16 22.34 -9.24 -65.93
C LEU A 16 21.48 -8.41 -64.95
N PRO A 17 20.14 -8.51 -64.98
CA PRO A 17 19.32 -7.88 -63.96
C PRO A 17 19.78 -8.44 -62.62
N GLY A 18 20.41 -7.60 -61.80
CA GLY A 18 20.91 -8.00 -60.49
C GLY A 18 19.77 -8.67 -59.73
N PHE A 19 19.97 -9.92 -59.32
CA PHE A 19 18.99 -10.66 -58.54
C PHE A 19 18.67 -9.86 -57.28
N THR A 20 17.48 -9.26 -57.23
CA THR A 20 16.97 -8.59 -56.03
C THR A 20 16.20 -9.63 -55.23
N PRO A 21 16.66 -10.04 -54.04
CA PRO A 21 15.97 -11.04 -53.25
C PRO A 21 14.69 -10.43 -52.66
N GLN A 22 13.60 -10.48 -53.43
CA GLN A 22 12.31 -9.88 -53.09
C GLN A 22 11.75 -10.41 -51.76
N LEU A 23 11.99 -11.70 -51.46
CA LEU A 23 11.61 -12.31 -50.19
C LEU A 23 12.35 -11.68 -49.01
N SER A 24 13.66 -11.42 -49.15
CA SER A 24 14.45 -10.76 -48.11
C SER A 24 14.01 -9.33 -47.87
N LEU A 25 13.67 -8.59 -48.93
CA LEU A 25 13.11 -7.23 -48.81
C LEU A 25 11.74 -7.23 -48.13
N LEU A 26 10.86 -8.16 -48.49
CA LEU A 26 9.55 -8.32 -47.84
C LEU A 26 9.73 -8.59 -46.34
N VAL A 27 10.59 -9.54 -45.99
CA VAL A 27 10.89 -9.88 -44.59
C VAL A 27 11.48 -8.68 -43.86
N ALA A 28 12.42 -7.94 -44.46
CA ALA A 28 13.01 -6.74 -43.88
C ALA A 28 11.96 -5.65 -43.64
N TYR A 29 11.04 -5.42 -44.58
CA TYR A 29 9.95 -4.44 -44.39
C TYR A 29 8.95 -4.88 -43.33
N VAL A 30 8.62 -6.16 -43.26
CA VAL A 30 7.76 -6.71 -42.19
C VAL A 30 8.42 -6.56 -40.84
N LEU A 31 9.71 -6.91 -40.71
CA LEU A 31 10.49 -6.71 -39.48
C LEU A 31 10.61 -5.23 -39.11
N MET A 32 10.81 -4.34 -40.08
CA MET A 32 10.85 -2.90 -39.85
C MET A 32 9.51 -2.39 -39.34
N ALA A 33 8.40 -2.78 -39.98
CA ALA A 33 7.06 -2.41 -39.55
C ALA A 33 6.76 -2.96 -38.14
N PHE A 34 7.17 -4.20 -37.86
CA PHE A 34 7.05 -4.81 -36.54
C PHE A 34 7.89 -4.07 -35.49
N CYS A 35 9.14 -3.71 -35.79
CA CYS A 35 9.98 -2.89 -34.90
C CYS A 35 9.36 -1.53 -34.59
N VAL A 36 8.82 -0.84 -35.61
CA VAL A 36 8.13 0.44 -35.41
C VAL A 36 6.88 0.24 -34.57
N ALA A 37 6.08 -0.80 -34.82
CA ALA A 37 4.90 -1.12 -34.02
C ALA A 37 5.25 -1.42 -32.56
N VAL A 38 6.30 -2.24 -32.32
CA VAL A 38 6.81 -2.54 -30.98
C VAL A 38 7.36 -1.29 -30.30
N LEU A 39 8.05 -0.39 -31.02
CA LEU A 39 8.54 0.88 -30.48
C LEU A 39 7.38 1.81 -30.09
N VAL A 40 6.36 1.96 -30.93
CA VAL A 40 5.17 2.77 -30.63
C VAL A 40 4.40 2.16 -29.46
N PHE A 41 4.27 0.84 -29.42
CA PHE A 41 3.70 0.12 -28.27
C PHE A 41 4.50 0.39 -27.01
N PHE A 42 5.82 0.26 -27.05
CA PHE A 42 6.71 0.49 -25.92
C PHE A 42 6.61 1.94 -25.43
N LEU A 43 6.65 2.93 -26.33
CA LEU A 43 6.55 4.36 -26.01
C LEU A 43 5.18 4.76 -25.43
N ASN A 44 4.10 4.07 -25.78
CA ASN A 44 2.78 4.34 -25.20
C ASN A 44 2.51 3.53 -23.93
N HIS A 45 2.95 2.27 -23.89
CA HIS A 45 2.58 1.32 -22.84
C HIS A 45 3.49 1.43 -21.61
N ILE A 46 4.82 1.53 -21.80
CA ILE A 46 5.78 1.59 -20.69
C ILE A 46 5.58 2.85 -19.85
N PRO A 47 5.40 4.06 -20.43
CA PRO A 47 5.09 5.25 -19.64
C PRO A 47 3.72 5.20 -18.95
N SER A 48 2.77 4.42 -19.48
CA SER A 48 1.44 4.30 -18.86
C SER A 48 1.50 3.56 -17.52
N SER A 49 2.36 2.54 -17.39
CA SER A 49 2.63 1.84 -16.13
C SER A 49 3.65 2.56 -15.22
N ILE A 50 4.48 3.45 -15.78
CA ILE A 50 5.46 4.28 -15.03
C ILE A 50 4.84 5.58 -14.49
N ARG A 51 3.68 6.01 -14.98
CA ARG A 51 3.01 7.20 -14.42
C ARG A 51 2.74 6.93 -12.95
N ILE A 52 3.31 7.75 -12.07
CA ILE A 52 3.17 7.62 -10.61
C ILE A 52 1.71 7.42 -10.17
N ASN A 53 0.77 8.04 -10.87
CA ASN A 53 -0.67 7.87 -10.65
C ASN A 53 -1.18 6.43 -10.85
N LYS A 54 -0.62 5.65 -11.80
CA LYS A 54 -0.97 4.24 -12.00
C LYS A 54 -0.37 3.35 -10.92
N VAL A 55 0.83 3.65 -10.45
CA VAL A 55 1.44 2.97 -9.30
C VAL A 55 0.61 3.22 -8.04
N LEU A 56 0.26 4.49 -7.77
CA LEU A 56 -0.62 4.88 -6.66
C LEU A 56 -1.99 4.20 -6.77
N GLU A 57 -2.59 4.13 -7.96
CA GLU A 57 -3.83 3.39 -8.19
C GLU A 57 -3.69 1.90 -7.86
N GLY A 58 -2.59 1.27 -8.28
CA GLY A 58 -2.32 -0.14 -7.96
C GLY A 58 -2.17 -0.39 -6.47
N ILE A 59 -1.40 0.44 -5.77
CA ILE A 59 -1.22 0.36 -4.31
C ILE A 59 -2.55 0.58 -3.59
N GLY A 60 -3.28 1.64 -3.94
CA GLY A 60 -4.55 1.98 -3.32
C GLY A 60 -5.63 0.91 -3.52
N ARG A 61 -5.74 0.32 -4.71
CA ARG A 61 -6.67 -0.80 -4.94
C ARG A 61 -6.30 -2.04 -4.13
N ARG A 62 -5.02 -2.41 -4.09
CA ARG A 62 -4.53 -3.53 -3.26
C ARG A 62 -4.80 -3.28 -1.78
N LEU A 63 -4.66 -2.04 -1.31
CA LEU A 63 -4.94 -1.67 0.08
C LEU A 63 -6.43 -1.85 0.40
N LEU A 64 -7.31 -1.38 -0.48
CA LEU A 64 -8.76 -1.58 -0.29
C LEU A 64 -9.12 -3.07 -0.26
N GLU A 65 -8.58 -3.87 -1.17
CA GLU A 65 -8.78 -5.33 -1.19
C GLU A 65 -8.28 -6.00 0.10
N ALA A 66 -7.03 -5.72 0.51
CA ALA A 66 -6.44 -6.26 1.73
C ALA A 66 -7.24 -5.88 3.00
N VAL A 67 -7.80 -4.67 3.06
CA VAL A 67 -8.67 -4.26 4.17
C VAL A 67 -9.96 -5.07 4.18
N ARG A 68 -10.57 -5.34 3.01
CA ARG A 68 -11.81 -6.15 2.93
C ARG A 68 -11.57 -7.60 3.31
N GLU A 69 -10.43 -8.16 2.92
CA GLU A 69 -10.05 -9.52 3.27
C GLU A 69 -9.72 -9.66 4.75
N THR A 70 -9.00 -8.69 5.32
CA THR A 70 -8.59 -8.73 6.73
C THR A 70 -9.76 -8.47 7.69
N TYR A 71 -10.70 -7.60 7.29
CA TYR A 71 -11.83 -7.16 8.13
C TYR A 71 -13.16 -7.28 7.35
N PRO A 72 -13.67 -8.50 7.11
CA PRO A 72 -14.82 -8.70 6.22
C PRO A 72 -16.14 -8.11 6.74
N VAL A 73 -16.28 -7.94 8.06
CA VAL A 73 -17.52 -7.47 8.70
C VAL A 73 -17.63 -5.95 8.65
N GLU A 74 -18.74 -5.44 8.10
CA GLU A 74 -19.09 -4.01 8.09
C GLU A 74 -20.11 -3.65 9.18
N ASP A 75 -20.18 -2.38 9.53
CA ASP A 75 -21.18 -1.77 10.42
C ASP A 75 -21.26 -2.38 11.84
N LYS A 76 -20.19 -3.06 12.27
CA LYS A 76 -20.00 -3.58 13.62
C LYS A 76 -18.73 -2.99 14.21
N PHE A 77 -18.85 -2.36 15.39
CA PHE A 77 -17.76 -1.65 16.06
C PHE A 77 -17.47 -2.27 17.41
N SER A 78 -17.01 -3.51 17.39
CA SER A 78 -16.72 -4.22 18.64
C SER A 78 -15.39 -3.79 19.21
N ASP A 79 -15.31 -3.75 20.53
CA ASP A 79 -14.04 -3.48 21.20
C ASP A 79 -13.10 -4.69 21.06
N ALA A 80 -11.81 -4.41 21.15
CA ALA A 80 -10.77 -5.44 21.11
C ALA A 80 -10.94 -6.45 22.24
N VAL A 81 -10.55 -7.70 21.97
CA VAL A 81 -10.46 -8.74 23.01
C VAL A 81 -9.20 -8.49 23.83
N GLU A 82 -9.35 -8.39 25.14
CA GLU A 82 -8.22 -8.21 26.05
C GLU A 82 -7.31 -9.46 26.06
N PRO A 83 -5.98 -9.29 25.97
CA PRO A 83 -5.04 -10.40 26.11
C PRO A 83 -5.20 -11.12 27.45
N LYS A 84 -5.20 -12.45 27.46
CA LYS A 84 -5.30 -13.22 28.72
C LYS A 84 -3.96 -13.38 29.46
N GLY A 85 -2.87 -12.86 28.89
CA GLY A 85 -1.52 -13.02 29.42
C GLY A 85 -1.01 -14.46 29.26
N GLY A 86 -0.04 -14.85 30.08
CA GLY A 86 0.56 -16.19 30.04
C GLY A 86 2.10 -16.17 30.09
N LYS A 87 2.70 -17.31 29.77
CA LYS A 87 4.15 -17.44 29.66
C LYS A 87 4.60 -16.94 28.29
N PRO A 88 5.64 -16.08 28.21
CA PRO A 88 6.08 -15.53 26.94
C PRO A 88 6.78 -16.62 26.11
N LEU A 89 6.42 -16.69 24.83
CA LEU A 89 7.24 -17.34 23.80
C LEU A 89 8.04 -16.26 23.07
N THR A 90 9.33 -16.50 22.90
CA THR A 90 10.26 -15.55 22.29
C THR A 90 10.57 -15.89 20.84
N ALA A 91 10.89 -14.86 20.06
CA ALA A 91 11.26 -15.01 18.66
C ALA A 91 12.58 -15.80 18.53
N TRP A 92 12.63 -16.72 17.58
CA TRP A 92 13.77 -17.61 17.35
C TRP A 92 14.83 -17.03 16.43
N ASP A 93 14.47 -16.00 15.67
CA ASP A 93 15.35 -15.32 14.73
C ASP A 93 14.98 -13.83 14.61
N THR A 94 15.69 -13.11 13.76
CA THR A 94 15.54 -11.68 13.53
C THR A 94 15.01 -11.42 12.12
N GLY A 95 13.95 -10.64 12.00
CA GLY A 95 13.32 -10.31 10.72
C GLY A 95 11.92 -9.74 10.88
N TYR A 96 11.27 -9.46 9.75
CA TYR A 96 9.87 -9.08 9.71
C TYR A 96 8.96 -10.30 9.74
N VAL A 97 7.88 -10.22 10.50
CA VAL A 97 6.78 -11.20 10.44
C VAL A 97 6.05 -11.01 9.12
N GLN A 98 6.26 -11.90 8.15
CA GLN A 98 5.68 -11.81 6.81
C GLN A 98 4.32 -12.48 6.70
N LEU A 99 4.13 -13.61 7.40
CA LEU A 99 2.88 -14.34 7.40
C LEU A 99 2.63 -14.93 8.78
N ILE A 100 1.35 -14.97 9.16
CA ILE A 100 0.84 -15.68 10.33
C ILE A 100 -0.28 -16.59 9.83
N ASP A 101 -0.07 -17.89 9.96
CA ASP A 101 -1.11 -18.89 9.69
C ASP A 101 -2.02 -18.98 10.91
N PHE A 102 -3.09 -18.19 10.89
CA PHE A 102 -4.04 -18.12 12.00
C PHE A 102 -4.88 -19.40 12.15
N GLU A 103 -5.08 -20.16 11.07
CA GLU A 103 -5.86 -21.40 11.10
C GLU A 103 -5.07 -22.49 11.83
N ASP A 104 -3.83 -22.73 11.40
CA ASP A 104 -2.92 -23.69 12.05
C ASP A 104 -2.62 -23.27 13.49
N LEU A 105 -2.43 -21.97 13.75
CA LEU A 105 -2.20 -21.45 15.09
C LEU A 105 -3.39 -21.72 16.03
N ALA A 106 -4.62 -21.59 15.52
CA ALA A 106 -5.82 -21.92 16.29
C ALA A 106 -5.97 -23.43 16.51
N GLU A 107 -5.62 -24.27 15.54
CA GLU A 107 -5.59 -25.73 15.71
C GLU A 107 -4.60 -26.16 16.81
N VAL A 108 -3.38 -25.63 16.78
CA VAL A 108 -2.36 -25.91 17.81
C VAL A 108 -2.86 -25.50 19.20
N ALA A 109 -3.53 -24.36 19.31
CA ALA A 109 -4.07 -23.89 20.57
C ALA A 109 -5.17 -24.83 21.11
N ARG A 110 -6.09 -25.29 20.24
CA ARG A 110 -7.16 -26.22 20.63
C ARG A 110 -6.62 -27.59 21.05
N ASP A 111 -5.69 -28.16 20.29
CA ASP A 111 -5.09 -29.46 20.57
C ASP A 111 -4.44 -29.52 21.96
N CYS A 112 -3.83 -28.41 22.37
CA CYS A 112 -3.10 -28.32 23.62
C CYS A 112 -3.93 -27.71 24.76
N GLY A 113 -5.17 -27.28 24.49
CA GLY A 113 -6.03 -26.61 25.48
C GLY A 113 -5.45 -25.28 25.96
N CYS A 114 -4.74 -24.56 25.08
CA CYS A 114 -4.05 -23.31 25.40
C CYS A 114 -4.77 -22.11 24.75
N THR A 115 -4.52 -20.92 25.28
CA THR A 115 -4.88 -19.64 24.62
C THR A 115 -3.61 -18.88 24.27
N PHE A 116 -3.56 -18.35 23.05
CA PHE A 116 -2.43 -17.60 22.52
C PHE A 116 -2.79 -16.13 22.40
N SER A 117 -2.02 -15.26 23.04
CA SER A 117 -2.16 -13.80 22.92
C SER A 117 -0.97 -13.21 22.16
N LEU A 118 -1.19 -12.76 20.92
CA LEU A 118 -0.12 -12.23 20.08
C LEU A 118 0.32 -10.84 20.55
N LYS A 119 1.64 -10.62 20.57
CA LYS A 119 2.26 -9.30 20.83
C LYS A 119 2.74 -8.61 19.56
N VAL A 120 2.71 -9.32 18.44
CA VAL A 120 3.16 -8.85 17.13
C VAL A 120 2.06 -9.03 16.10
N ARG A 121 2.17 -8.26 15.03
CA ARG A 121 1.34 -8.34 13.83
C ARG A 121 2.22 -8.66 12.64
N THR A 122 1.60 -9.07 11.54
CA THR A 122 2.27 -9.07 10.24
C THR A 122 2.83 -7.67 9.95
N GLY A 123 4.07 -7.62 9.49
CA GLY A 123 4.81 -6.38 9.26
C GLY A 123 5.71 -5.93 10.41
N ASP A 124 5.53 -6.47 11.62
CA ASP A 124 6.38 -6.10 12.76
C ASP A 124 7.77 -6.72 12.62
N PHE A 125 8.79 -5.97 13.05
CA PHE A 125 10.16 -6.46 13.11
C PHE A 125 10.42 -7.09 14.48
N VAL A 126 10.86 -8.35 14.49
CA VAL A 126 11.26 -9.07 15.69
C VAL A 126 12.75 -9.33 15.67
N HIS A 127 13.34 -9.46 16.85
CA HIS A 127 14.71 -9.95 17.02
C HIS A 127 14.74 -11.12 17.98
N ARG A 128 15.82 -11.90 17.93
CA ARG A 128 16.00 -13.07 18.81
C ARG A 128 15.74 -12.72 20.27
N ASP A 129 15.06 -13.61 20.97
CA ASP A 129 14.69 -13.53 22.40
C ASP A 129 13.66 -12.43 22.75
N MET A 130 13.13 -11.70 21.76
CA MET A 130 12.00 -10.78 21.95
C MET A 130 10.70 -11.57 22.15
N PRO A 131 9.91 -11.32 23.21
CA PRO A 131 8.58 -11.92 23.35
C PRO A 131 7.65 -11.49 22.21
N PHE A 132 7.11 -12.46 21.47
CA PHE A 132 6.20 -12.19 20.34
C PHE A 132 4.78 -12.72 20.57
N MET A 133 4.58 -13.58 21.58
CA MET A 133 3.29 -14.13 21.97
C MET A 133 3.32 -14.57 23.43
N ASP A 134 2.18 -14.52 24.11
CA ASP A 134 1.98 -15.15 25.42
C ASP A 134 1.10 -16.40 25.29
N ILE A 135 1.44 -17.44 26.06
CA ILE A 135 0.76 -18.73 26.07
C ILE A 135 0.16 -18.97 27.46
N GLU A 136 -1.16 -19.12 27.52
CA GLU A 136 -1.90 -19.53 28.71
C GLU A 136 -2.34 -21.00 28.57
N GLY A 137 -2.23 -21.80 29.64
CA GLY A 137 -2.72 -23.18 29.68
C GLY A 137 -1.66 -24.27 29.44
N CYS A 138 -0.49 -23.93 28.91
CA CYS A 138 0.62 -24.88 28.72
C CYS A 138 2.01 -24.25 28.81
N GLU A 139 3.03 -25.11 28.90
CA GLU A 139 4.44 -24.72 28.83
C GLU A 139 4.85 -24.41 27.38
N PRO A 140 5.43 -23.24 27.08
CA PRO A 140 5.86 -22.87 25.74
C PRO A 140 6.76 -23.90 25.05
N GLU A 141 7.65 -24.55 25.81
CA GLU A 141 8.62 -25.52 25.32
C GLU A 141 7.96 -26.74 24.64
N ASN A 142 6.72 -27.07 25.02
CA ASN A 142 6.00 -28.22 24.47
C ASN A 142 5.41 -27.95 23.08
N ILE A 143 5.12 -26.69 22.77
CA ILE A 143 4.41 -26.29 21.55
C ILE A 143 5.23 -25.37 20.63
N GLU A 144 6.38 -24.88 21.12
CA GLU A 144 7.25 -23.93 20.45
C GLU A 144 7.50 -24.30 18.98
N LYS A 145 7.88 -25.55 18.68
CA LYS A 145 8.17 -25.96 17.31
C LYS A 145 6.95 -25.80 16.39
N ARG A 146 5.76 -26.24 16.83
CA ARG A 146 4.52 -26.15 16.06
C ARG A 146 4.11 -24.71 15.85
N VAL A 147 4.19 -23.88 16.90
CA VAL A 147 3.90 -22.45 16.81
C VAL A 147 4.84 -21.77 15.82
N ARG A 148 6.14 -22.06 15.85
CA ARG A 148 7.10 -21.47 14.91
C ARG A 148 6.79 -21.79 13.44
N GLU A 149 6.24 -22.98 13.16
CA GLU A 149 5.83 -23.38 11.81
C GLU A 149 4.63 -22.56 11.29
N CYS A 150 3.81 -21.97 12.18
CA CYS A 150 2.71 -21.06 11.83
C CYS A 150 3.16 -19.64 11.45
N PHE A 151 4.46 -19.32 11.55
CA PHE A 151 4.97 -17.97 11.31
C PHE A 151 6.09 -17.99 10.26
N THR A 152 6.03 -17.05 9.33
CA THR A 152 7.12 -16.82 8.37
C THR A 152 7.86 -15.54 8.73
N LEU A 153 9.17 -15.63 8.98
CA LEU A 153 10.05 -14.48 9.16
C LEU A 153 10.86 -14.24 7.88
N GLY A 154 11.04 -12.98 7.51
CA GLY A 154 11.87 -12.60 6.35
C GLY A 154 12.63 -11.30 6.53
N SER A 155 13.55 -11.02 5.61
CA SER A 155 14.44 -9.84 5.69
C SER A 155 13.78 -8.53 5.28
N THR A 156 12.59 -8.58 4.68
CA THR A 156 11.85 -7.41 4.19
C THR A 156 10.37 -7.55 4.54
N ARG A 157 9.67 -6.41 4.68
CA ARG A 157 8.20 -6.41 4.76
C ARG A 157 7.60 -6.72 3.40
N THR A 158 6.42 -7.28 3.45
CA THR A 158 5.68 -7.71 2.28
C THR A 158 4.22 -7.26 2.44
N PRO A 159 3.49 -6.94 1.36
CA PRO A 159 2.11 -6.46 1.45
C PRO A 159 1.10 -7.55 1.85
N GLU A 160 1.50 -8.83 1.79
CA GLU A 160 0.69 -9.98 2.17
C GLU A 160 0.27 -9.87 3.64
N GLN A 161 -1.04 -9.93 3.91
CA GLN A 161 -1.62 -9.80 5.26
C GLN A 161 -1.24 -8.51 6.03
N ASP A 162 -0.67 -7.49 5.36
CA ASP A 162 -0.19 -6.26 5.97
C ASP A 162 -0.74 -5.01 5.25
N PRO A 163 -2.01 -4.61 5.53
CA PRO A 163 -2.57 -3.36 5.03
C PRO A 163 -1.75 -2.13 5.45
N GLN A 164 -1.00 -2.22 6.56
CA GLN A 164 -0.22 -1.11 7.08
C GLN A 164 0.99 -0.82 6.19
N PHE A 165 1.58 -1.83 5.55
CA PHE A 165 2.66 -1.66 4.58
C PHE A 165 2.21 -0.85 3.36
N LEU A 166 1.02 -1.13 2.82
CA LEU A 166 0.48 -0.41 1.66
C LEU A 166 0.14 1.05 2.00
N ILE A 167 -0.28 1.34 3.24
CA ILE A 167 -0.42 2.71 3.75
C ILE A 167 0.93 3.41 3.76
N ASP A 168 1.97 2.75 4.28
CA ASP A 168 3.33 3.32 4.32
C ASP A 168 3.86 3.62 2.92
N GLU A 169 3.59 2.78 1.91
CA GLU A 169 3.97 3.05 0.52
C GLU A 169 3.30 4.32 -0.03
N LEU A 170 1.99 4.52 0.22
CA LEU A 170 1.28 5.74 -0.19
C LEU A 170 1.86 6.99 0.50
N VAL A 171 2.13 6.88 1.80
CA VAL A 171 2.76 7.94 2.61
C VAL A 171 4.15 8.26 2.10
N GLU A 172 4.99 7.26 1.83
CA GLU A 172 6.35 7.45 1.36
C GLU A 172 6.37 8.16 -0.01
N ILE A 173 5.50 7.76 -0.93
CA ILE A 173 5.37 8.44 -2.23
C ILE A 173 4.93 9.89 -2.03
N GLY A 174 3.95 10.15 -1.17
CA GLY A 174 3.47 11.50 -0.89
C GLY A 174 4.53 12.39 -0.22
N LEU A 175 5.27 11.86 0.75
CA LEU A 175 6.38 12.54 1.41
C LEU A 175 7.51 12.88 0.42
N ARG A 176 7.87 11.95 -0.46
CA ARG A 176 8.88 12.20 -1.51
C ARG A 176 8.42 13.29 -2.48
N ALA A 177 7.15 13.27 -2.86
CA ALA A 177 6.57 14.28 -3.75
C ALA A 177 6.57 15.69 -3.12
N LEU A 178 6.27 15.81 -1.83
CA LEU A 178 6.31 17.09 -1.08
C LEU A 178 7.72 17.50 -0.61
N SER A 179 8.75 16.71 -0.91
CA SER A 179 10.11 17.07 -0.51
C SER A 179 10.58 18.35 -1.22
N PRO A 180 11.45 19.18 -0.60
CA PRO A 180 11.89 20.44 -1.19
C PRO A 180 12.54 20.33 -2.57
N GLY A 181 13.11 19.16 -2.91
CA GLY A 181 13.76 18.92 -4.20
C GLY A 181 12.80 18.54 -5.33
N ILE A 182 11.58 18.09 -5.02
CA ILE A 182 10.58 17.67 -6.02
C ILE A 182 9.43 18.68 -6.07
N ASN A 183 8.82 18.98 -4.91
CA ASN A 183 7.70 19.91 -4.76
C ASN A 183 6.55 19.66 -5.76
N ASP A 184 6.10 18.40 -5.83
CA ASP A 184 4.97 17.95 -6.64
C ASP A 184 3.73 17.66 -5.77
N PRO A 185 2.93 18.69 -5.44
CA PRO A 185 1.76 18.52 -4.59
C PRO A 185 0.65 17.67 -5.22
N PHE A 186 0.55 17.56 -6.55
CA PHE A 186 -0.52 16.79 -7.20
C PHE A 186 -0.33 15.28 -7.05
N THR A 187 0.93 14.82 -7.06
CA THR A 187 1.25 13.42 -6.71
C THR A 187 0.88 13.14 -5.25
N ALA A 188 1.22 14.05 -4.33
CA ALA A 188 0.86 13.89 -2.92
C ALA A 188 -0.65 13.91 -2.67
N ILE A 189 -1.38 14.80 -3.36
CA ILE A 189 -2.86 14.83 -3.38
C ILE A 189 -3.43 13.49 -3.83
N THR A 190 -2.83 12.87 -4.85
CA THR A 190 -3.26 11.53 -5.30
C THR A 190 -3.05 10.48 -4.22
N SER A 191 -1.93 10.51 -3.49
CA SER A 191 -1.73 9.66 -2.30
C SER A 191 -2.78 9.91 -1.22
N LEU A 192 -3.09 11.18 -0.92
CA LEU A 192 -4.10 11.55 0.07
C LEU A 192 -5.47 11.00 -0.28
N HIS A 193 -5.90 11.06 -1.56
CA HIS A 193 -7.16 10.48 -1.98
C HIS A 193 -7.24 8.97 -1.73
N TRP A 194 -6.17 8.22 -2.03
CA TRP A 194 -6.11 6.78 -1.75
C TRP A 194 -6.09 6.47 -0.25
N LEU A 195 -5.36 7.28 0.54
CA LEU A 195 -5.40 7.20 2.00
C LEU A 195 -6.82 7.46 2.54
N GLY A 196 -7.52 8.47 2.04
CA GLY A 196 -8.89 8.78 2.41
C GLY A 196 -9.87 7.66 2.10
N ALA A 197 -9.77 7.08 0.90
CA ALA A 197 -10.58 5.92 0.52
C ALA A 197 -10.34 4.73 1.46
N ALA A 198 -9.07 4.41 1.75
CA ALA A 198 -8.72 3.34 2.67
C ALA A 198 -9.16 3.62 4.11
N THR A 199 -9.00 4.85 4.61
CA THR A 199 -9.46 5.27 5.93
C THR A 199 -10.97 5.16 6.05
N SER A 200 -11.73 5.53 5.02
CA SER A 200 -13.19 5.37 5.02
C SER A 200 -13.59 3.89 5.05
N GLU A 201 -12.91 3.04 4.28
CA GLU A 201 -13.12 1.59 4.22
C GLU A 201 -12.80 0.91 5.56
N ILE A 202 -11.66 1.23 6.17
CA ILE A 202 -11.28 0.75 7.52
C ILE A 202 -12.29 1.26 8.54
N GLY A 203 -12.69 2.53 8.42
CA GLY A 203 -13.57 3.22 9.35
C GLY A 203 -14.96 2.62 9.48
N ARG A 204 -15.45 1.87 8.48
CA ARG A 204 -16.74 1.17 8.51
C ARG A 204 -16.68 -0.31 8.91
N ARG A 205 -15.49 -0.86 9.15
CA ARG A 205 -15.29 -2.30 9.41
C ARG A 205 -15.04 -2.62 10.89
N ASP A 206 -15.40 -3.84 11.28
CA ASP A 206 -15.01 -4.42 12.57
C ASP A 206 -13.51 -4.76 12.51
N LEU A 207 -12.69 -4.09 13.31
CA LEU A 207 -11.23 -4.24 13.27
C LEU A 207 -10.72 -5.43 14.08
N ARG A 208 -11.62 -6.30 14.54
CA ARG A 208 -11.23 -7.63 15.02
C ARG A 208 -10.97 -8.53 13.82
N LYS A 209 -9.80 -9.18 13.81
CA LYS A 209 -9.50 -10.20 12.80
C LYS A 209 -10.47 -11.37 12.97
N ASP A 210 -11.06 -11.80 11.86
CA ASP A 210 -11.95 -12.96 11.83
C ASP A 210 -11.12 -14.26 11.70
N ILE A 211 -10.55 -14.73 12.81
CA ILE A 211 -9.69 -15.92 12.83
C ILE A 211 -10.51 -17.21 12.88
N CYS A 212 -11.59 -17.22 13.66
CA CYS A 212 -12.37 -18.43 13.96
C CYS A 212 -13.77 -18.45 13.32
N GLY A 213 -14.12 -17.45 12.49
CA GLY A 213 -15.40 -17.40 11.79
C GLY A 213 -16.60 -17.47 12.74
N GLU A 214 -17.48 -18.45 12.50
CA GLU A 214 -18.68 -18.69 13.32
C GLU A 214 -18.36 -19.01 14.79
N ASN A 215 -17.14 -19.45 15.10
CA ASN A 215 -16.68 -19.76 16.47
C ASN A 215 -15.86 -18.61 17.09
N ALA A 216 -16.09 -17.36 16.67
CA ALA A 216 -15.34 -16.19 17.15
C ALA A 216 -15.36 -16.00 18.68
N GLU A 217 -16.43 -16.41 19.37
CA GLU A 217 -16.53 -16.26 20.84
C GLU A 217 -15.63 -17.22 21.63
N ASP A 218 -15.23 -18.36 21.03
CA ASP A 218 -14.36 -19.37 21.64
C ASP A 218 -13.01 -19.47 20.91
N CYS A 219 -12.58 -18.38 20.28
CA CYS A 219 -11.33 -18.38 19.54
C CYS A 219 -10.13 -18.40 20.51
N PRO A 220 -9.26 -19.43 20.47
CA PRO A 220 -8.13 -19.54 21.39
C PRO A 220 -6.94 -18.66 20.97
N VAL A 221 -7.08 -17.87 19.90
CA VAL A 221 -6.05 -16.97 19.39
C VAL A 221 -6.55 -15.53 19.47
N ILE A 222 -5.84 -14.72 20.25
CA ILE A 222 -6.13 -13.31 20.48
C ILE A 222 -5.06 -12.49 19.73
N PRO A 223 -5.40 -11.89 18.57
CA PRO A 223 -4.47 -11.08 17.81
C PRO A 223 -4.18 -9.76 18.52
N CYS A 224 -3.04 -9.13 18.21
CA CYS A 224 -2.74 -7.79 18.70
C CYS A 224 -3.81 -6.80 18.19
N PRO A 225 -4.46 -6.01 19.07
CA PRO A 225 -5.66 -5.28 18.73
C PRO A 225 -5.39 -4.19 17.70
N ASP A 226 -6.09 -4.21 16.57
CA ASP A 226 -5.98 -3.15 15.57
C ASP A 226 -6.96 -2.01 15.92
N ASP A 227 -6.43 -0.81 16.11
CA ASP A 227 -7.24 0.36 16.44
C ASP A 227 -7.33 1.34 15.24
N PHE A 228 -8.44 2.05 15.14
CA PHE A 228 -8.68 2.97 14.03
C PHE A 228 -7.73 4.18 14.05
N ASP A 229 -7.38 4.66 15.24
CA ASP A 229 -6.49 5.81 15.45
C ASP A 229 -5.05 5.51 14.98
N HIS A 230 -4.59 4.27 15.11
CA HIS A 230 -3.32 3.75 14.63
C HIS A 230 -3.25 3.84 13.12
N TYR A 231 -4.30 3.40 12.41
CA TYR A 231 -4.36 3.53 10.95
C TYR A 231 -4.38 5.00 10.49
N VAL A 232 -5.14 5.86 11.17
CA VAL A 232 -5.20 7.30 10.86
C VAL A 232 -3.84 7.98 11.10
N LYS A 233 -3.19 7.69 12.23
CA LYS A 233 -1.85 8.18 12.56
C LYS A 233 -0.79 7.70 11.58
N ARG A 234 -0.87 6.44 11.15
CA ARG A 234 0.08 5.85 10.21
C ARG A 234 -0.06 6.41 8.79
N GLY A 235 -1.28 6.70 8.34
CA GLY A 235 -1.54 7.35 7.07
C GLY A 235 -1.41 8.87 7.13
N PHE A 236 -2.51 9.52 7.54
CA PHE A 236 -2.61 10.98 7.61
C PHE A 236 -1.60 11.58 8.59
N GLY A 237 -1.44 10.99 9.78
CA GLY A 237 -0.54 11.54 10.79
C GLY A 237 0.94 11.54 10.39
N ALA A 238 1.38 10.55 9.62
CA ALA A 238 2.75 10.44 9.16
C ALA A 238 3.10 11.44 8.05
N ILE A 239 2.14 11.73 7.14
CA ILE A 239 2.36 12.68 6.04
C ILE A 239 2.05 14.14 6.41
N ARG A 240 1.27 14.36 7.49
CA ARG A 240 0.72 15.65 7.92
C ARG A 240 1.72 16.81 7.91
N SER A 241 2.92 16.60 8.49
CA SER A 241 3.93 17.65 8.61
C SER A 241 4.41 18.16 7.24
N ALA A 242 4.52 17.29 6.23
CA ALA A 242 4.89 17.68 4.88
C ALA A 242 3.72 18.33 4.15
N VAL A 243 2.50 17.82 4.36
CA VAL A 243 1.28 18.39 3.77
C VAL A 243 1.03 19.82 4.28
N ALA A 244 1.28 20.08 5.56
CA ALA A 244 1.10 21.39 6.19
C ALA A 244 1.92 22.52 5.56
N THR A 245 2.99 22.21 4.81
CA THR A 245 3.80 23.22 4.12
C THR A 245 3.31 23.56 2.72
N SER A 246 2.32 22.81 2.20
CA SER A 246 1.75 23.00 0.86
C SER A 246 0.28 23.43 0.97
N PRO A 247 -0.06 24.68 0.61
CA PRO A 247 -1.43 25.20 0.74
C PRO A 247 -2.48 24.31 0.07
N ILE A 248 -2.21 23.89 -1.16
CA ILE A 248 -3.16 23.06 -1.92
C ILE A 248 -3.28 21.65 -1.37
N ALA A 249 -2.20 21.06 -0.83
CA ALA A 249 -2.27 19.72 -0.27
C ALA A 249 -2.96 19.71 1.10
N SER A 250 -2.76 20.75 1.92
CA SER A 250 -3.37 20.86 3.24
C SER A 250 -4.89 21.02 3.14
N GLU A 251 -5.39 21.83 2.22
CA GLU A 251 -6.82 21.94 1.95
C GLU A 251 -7.41 20.63 1.45
N VAL A 252 -6.75 19.96 0.49
CA VAL A 252 -7.21 18.66 0.00
C VAL A 252 -7.22 17.60 1.11
N MET A 253 -6.27 17.64 2.05
CA MET A 253 -6.27 16.72 3.20
C MET A 253 -7.47 16.96 4.12
N LEU A 254 -7.87 18.22 4.37
CA LEU A 254 -9.10 18.53 5.13
C LEU A 254 -10.33 17.94 4.43
N ASP A 255 -10.46 18.23 3.15
CA ASP A 255 -11.51 17.70 2.26
C ASP A 255 -11.58 16.17 2.30
N THR A 256 -10.42 15.53 2.24
CA THR A 256 -10.30 14.08 2.23
C THR A 256 -10.71 13.48 3.57
N LEU A 257 -10.31 14.09 4.69
CA LEU A 257 -10.74 13.67 6.03
C LEU A 257 -12.27 13.80 6.19
N ALA A 258 -12.86 14.88 5.69
CA ALA A 258 -14.31 15.09 5.70
C ALA A 258 -15.06 14.01 4.89
N LYS A 259 -14.63 13.81 3.64
CA LYS A 259 -15.22 12.81 2.74
C LYS A 259 -15.04 11.39 3.28
N ALA A 260 -13.91 11.09 3.94
CA ALA A 260 -13.68 9.79 4.55
C ALA A 260 -14.58 9.54 5.77
N ALA A 261 -14.91 10.59 6.53
CA ALA A 261 -15.78 10.51 7.71
C ALA A 261 -17.25 10.28 7.37
N GLY A 262 -17.76 10.83 6.26
CA GLY A 262 -19.18 10.76 5.89
C GLY A 262 -19.79 9.34 5.90
N PRO A 263 -19.12 8.31 5.35
CA PRO A 263 -19.63 6.94 5.36
C PRO A 263 -19.43 6.16 6.68
N ILE A 264 -18.75 6.72 7.69
CA ILE A 264 -18.44 6.07 8.97
C ILE A 264 -19.58 6.36 9.96
N LYS A 265 -20.17 5.32 10.57
CA LYS A 265 -21.28 5.47 11.53
C LYS A 265 -20.84 5.65 12.99
N ASP A 266 -19.63 5.19 13.35
CA ASP A 266 -19.14 5.31 14.72
C ASP A 266 -18.60 6.73 15.00
N GLU A 267 -19.26 7.42 15.93
CA GLU A 267 -18.91 8.80 16.32
C GLU A 267 -17.50 8.92 16.92
N ARG A 268 -16.99 7.87 17.59
CA ARG A 268 -15.62 7.87 18.14
C ARG A 268 -14.61 7.91 17.00
N ARG A 269 -14.84 7.15 15.93
CA ARG A 269 -13.99 7.14 14.73
C ARG A 269 -14.09 8.44 13.95
N GLN A 270 -15.28 9.02 13.80
CA GLN A 270 -15.43 10.35 13.20
C GLN A 270 -14.64 11.41 13.98
N LYS A 271 -14.70 11.35 15.31
CA LYS A 271 -13.91 12.24 16.18
C LYS A 271 -12.40 12.11 15.95
N VAL A 272 -11.87 10.90 15.75
CA VAL A 272 -10.44 10.70 15.43
C VAL A 272 -10.04 11.46 14.16
N LEU A 273 -10.86 11.43 13.12
CA LEU A 273 -10.59 12.16 11.86
C LEU A 273 -10.65 13.68 12.07
N LYS A 274 -11.59 14.15 12.88
CA LYS A 274 -11.68 15.56 13.26
C LYS A 274 -10.44 16.00 14.05
N ASP A 275 -10.04 15.23 15.05
CA ASP A 275 -8.84 15.50 15.86
C ASP A 275 -7.58 15.53 14.97
N GLU A 276 -7.54 14.73 13.91
CA GLU A 276 -6.45 14.74 12.94
C GLU A 276 -6.45 16.00 12.06
N ALA A 277 -7.62 16.48 11.63
CA ALA A 277 -7.76 17.76 10.93
C ALA A 277 -7.33 18.95 11.80
N ASP A 278 -7.64 18.92 13.10
CA ASP A 278 -7.22 19.96 14.05
C ASP A 278 -5.70 19.98 14.24
N LYS A 279 -5.04 18.80 14.26
CA LYS A 279 -3.57 18.71 14.26
C LYS A 279 -2.98 19.27 12.96
N LEU A 280 -3.61 19.01 11.81
CA LEU A 280 -3.15 19.56 10.53
C LEU A 280 -3.24 21.09 10.56
N ALA A 281 -4.35 21.64 11.06
CA ALA A 281 -4.51 23.08 11.18
C ALA A 281 -3.48 23.71 12.12
N ALA A 282 -3.16 23.05 13.24
CA ALA A 282 -2.10 23.49 14.12
C ALA A 282 -0.72 23.54 13.42
N GLN A 283 -0.41 22.56 12.56
CA GLN A 283 0.86 22.55 11.81
C GLN A 283 0.87 23.54 10.64
N ALA A 284 -0.26 23.72 9.94
CA ALA A 284 -0.39 24.68 8.85
C ALA A 284 -0.18 26.13 9.34
N ARG A 285 -0.68 26.49 10.53
CA ARG A 285 -0.43 27.80 11.16
C ARG A 285 1.05 28.11 11.43
N LEU A 286 1.87 27.07 11.56
CA LEU A 286 3.33 27.23 11.76
C LEU A 286 4.09 27.34 10.44
N SER A 287 3.48 26.95 9.31
CA SER A 287 4.17 26.74 8.04
C SER A 287 3.70 27.67 6.92
N LEU A 288 2.39 27.96 6.87
CA LEU A 288 1.77 28.84 5.89
C LEU A 288 1.76 30.29 6.39
N VAL A 289 1.81 31.25 5.45
CA VAL A 289 1.83 32.68 5.77
C VAL A 289 0.99 33.47 4.75
N GLY A 290 0.50 34.64 5.18
CA GLY A 290 -0.23 35.55 4.28
C GLY A 290 -1.53 34.93 3.75
N PRO A 291 -1.89 35.19 2.47
CA PRO A 291 -3.16 34.77 1.89
C PRO A 291 -3.41 33.25 1.94
N ASP A 292 -2.35 32.44 1.84
CA ASP A 292 -2.46 30.99 1.87
C ASP A 292 -2.94 30.49 3.25
N LEU A 293 -2.47 31.12 4.33
CA LEU A 293 -2.93 30.81 5.68
C LEU A 293 -4.38 31.27 5.88
N GLU A 294 -4.72 32.48 5.42
CA GLU A 294 -6.08 33.02 5.52
C GLU A 294 -7.09 32.12 4.78
N HIS A 295 -6.73 31.63 3.59
CA HIS A 295 -7.57 30.71 2.82
C HIS A 295 -7.75 29.37 3.52
N PHE A 296 -6.65 28.77 3.98
CA PHE A 296 -6.69 27.50 4.71
C PHE A 296 -7.53 27.61 6.00
N GLU A 297 -7.42 28.70 6.76
CA GLU A 297 -8.20 28.90 7.99
C GLU A 297 -9.70 29.08 7.71
N ALA A 298 -10.06 29.79 6.63
CA ALA A 298 -11.45 29.87 6.19
C ALA A 298 -12.00 28.46 5.86
N HIS A 299 -11.23 27.66 5.14
CA HIS A 299 -11.59 26.29 4.78
C HIS A 299 -11.70 25.38 6.02
N HIS A 300 -10.76 25.47 6.97
CA HIS A 300 -10.84 24.70 8.23
C HIS A 300 -12.07 25.08 9.07
N ASN A 301 -12.52 26.33 9.02
CA ASN A 301 -13.76 26.75 9.67
C ASN A 301 -15.00 26.16 8.98
N GLU A 302 -15.01 26.05 7.65
CA GLU A 302 -16.08 25.38 6.90
C GLU A 302 -16.12 23.88 7.21
N PHE A 303 -14.96 23.21 7.16
CA PHE A 303 -14.78 21.81 7.58
C PHE A 303 -15.39 21.58 8.97
N ASN A 304 -15.08 22.44 9.93
CA ASN A 304 -15.62 22.31 11.28
C ASN A 304 -17.15 22.41 11.28
N ARG A 305 -17.77 23.27 10.46
CA ARG A 305 -19.24 23.36 10.40
C ARG A 305 -19.89 22.12 9.78
N GLU A 306 -19.20 21.42 8.88
CA GLU A 306 -19.75 20.21 8.27
C GLU A 306 -19.75 19.00 9.23
N PHE A 307 -18.87 18.99 10.23
CA PHE A 307 -18.81 17.95 11.26
C PHE A 307 -19.76 18.17 12.45
N TRP A 308 -20.59 19.24 12.45
CA TRP A 308 -21.54 19.59 13.54
C TRP A 308 -22.91 20.05 13.05
#